data_AF-A0A973JC18-F1
#
_entry.id   AF-A0A973JC18-F1
#
_cell.length_a   1.000
_cell.length_b   1.000
_cell.length_c   1.000
_cell.angle_alpha   90.00
_cell.angle_beta   90.00
_cell.angle_gamma   90.00
#
_symmetry.space_group_name_H-M   'P 1'
#
loop_
_entity.id
_entity.type
_entity.pdbx_description
1 polymer ?
#
loop_
_entity_poly.entity_id
_entity_poly.type
_entity_poly.pdbx_seq_one_letter_code
_entity_poly.pdbx_strand_id
1 'polypeptide(L)' 'AIEAGREALKARAIKMGTSLNDLEMEVTEVQEFNMIRDFYTTGKNIRARIQIKPGLISSSPARKQ' A
#
# COMPACT_ATOMS: atom_id res chain seq x y z
N ALA A 1 -7.23 8.65 2.14
CA ALA A 1 -6.07 8.39 1.27
C ALA A 1 -5.30 7.12 1.69
N ILE A 2 -4.79 7.05 2.92
CA ILE A 2 -4.02 5.89 3.41
C ILE A 2 -4.87 4.61 3.44
N GLU A 3 -6.10 4.70 3.91
CA GLU A 3 -7.02 3.56 3.98
C GLU A 3 -7.37 3.00 2.59
N ALA A 4 -7.73 3.88 1.64
CA ALA A 4 -7.92 3.49 0.24
C ALA A 4 -6.67 2.83 -0.38
N GLY A 5 -5.46 3.31 -0.02
CA GLY A 5 -4.22 2.68 -0.46
C GLY A 5 -3.99 1.29 0.15
N ARG A 6 -4.33 1.10 1.43
CA ARG A 6 -4.29 -0.22 2.10
C ARG A 6 -5.28 -1.20 1.47
N GLU A 7 -6.50 -0.76 1.18
CA GLU A 7 -7.51 -1.59 0.50
C GLU A 7 -7.05 -2.00 -0.90
N ALA A 8 -6.50 -1.07 -1.68
CA ALA A 8 -5.97 -1.35 -3.01
C ALA A 8 -4.81 -2.36 -2.97
N LEU A 9 -3.89 -2.22 -2.01
CA LEU A 9 -2.79 -3.16 -1.78
C LEU A 9 -3.27 -4.54 -1.34
N LYS A 10 -4.24 -4.59 -0.42
CA LYS A 10 -4.87 -5.83 0.05
C LYS A 10 -5.54 -6.58 -1.09
N ALA A 11 -6.33 -5.89 -1.91
CA ALA A 11 -6.99 -6.48 -3.08
C ALA A 11 -5.98 -7.03 -4.09
N ARG A 12 -4.86 -6.33 -4.30
CA ARG A 12 -3.79 -6.80 -5.17
C ARG A 12 -3.04 -8.00 -4.60
N ALA A 13 -2.77 -8.03 -3.31
CA ALA A 13 -2.07 -9.13 -2.65
C ALA A 13 -2.89 -10.42 -2.61
N ILE A 14 -4.19 -10.33 -2.35
CA ILE A 14 -5.11 -11.47 -2.46
C ILE A 14 -5.06 -12.05 -3.88
N LYS A 15 -5.09 -11.21 -4.91
CA LYS A 15 -4.95 -11.65 -6.31
C LYS A 15 -3.62 -12.32 -6.62
N MET A 16 -2.56 -12.00 -5.87
CA MET A 16 -1.24 -12.63 -6.00
C MET A 16 -1.12 -13.94 -5.21
N GLY A 17 -2.20 -14.40 -4.55
CA GLY A 17 -2.21 -15.65 -3.79
C GLY A 17 -1.62 -15.53 -2.39
N THR A 18 -1.40 -14.32 -1.88
CA THR A 18 -0.92 -14.11 -0.51
C THR A 18 -2.06 -14.23 0.49
N SER A 19 -1.85 -15.02 1.53
CA SER A 19 -2.79 -15.16 2.66
C SER A 19 -2.85 -13.86 3.47
N LEU A 20 -4.06 -13.46 3.85
CA LEU A 20 -4.33 -12.22 4.59
C LEU A 20 -3.61 -12.13 5.94
N ASN A 21 -3.26 -13.27 6.54
CA ASN A 21 -2.58 -13.33 7.82
C ASN A 21 -1.08 -12.99 7.75
N ASP A 22 -0.46 -13.06 6.56
CA ASP A 22 0.95 -12.74 6.36
C ASP A 22 1.15 -11.32 5.77
N LEU A 23 0.07 -10.53 5.65
CA LEU A 23 0.13 -9.19 5.09
C LEU A 23 0.43 -8.14 6.17
N GLU A 24 1.71 -7.91 6.46
CA GLU A 24 2.12 -6.73 7.21
C GLU A 24 2.27 -5.53 6.26
N MET A 25 1.41 -4.51 6.41
CA MET A 25 1.40 -3.31 5.58
C MET A 25 1.98 -2.12 6.33
N GLU A 26 2.99 -1.47 5.75
CA GLU A 26 3.64 -0.29 6.30
C GLU A 26 3.43 0.93 5.38
N VAL A 27 3.22 2.09 6.00
CA VAL A 27 3.15 3.37 5.29
C VAL A 27 4.51 4.04 5.43
N THR A 28 5.26 4.08 4.33
CA THR A 28 6.64 4.59 4.34
C THR A 28 6.67 6.12 4.31
N GLU A 29 5.76 6.75 3.57
CA GLU A 29 5.76 8.20 3.38
C GLU A 29 4.34 8.74 3.20
N VAL A 30 4.10 9.92 3.78
CA VAL A 30 2.90 10.72 3.52
C VAL A 30 3.34 12.16 3.31
N GLN A 31 3.00 12.72 2.16
CA GLN A 31 3.31 14.11 1.80
C GLN A 31 2.03 14.83 1.38
N GLU A 32 1.87 16.06 1.85
CA GLU A 32 0.76 16.93 1.48
C GLU A 32 1.30 18.16 0.76
N PHE A 33 0.74 18.45 -0.41
CA PHE A 33 1.07 19.61 -1.22
C PHE A 33 -0.15 20.51 -1.31
N ASN A 34 -0.07 21.68 -0.69
CA ASN A 34 -1.13 22.67 -0.83
C ASN A 34 -1.14 23.20 -2.28
N MET A 35 -2.32 23.26 -2.86
CA MET A 35 -2.53 23.86 -4.16
C MET A 35 -2.84 25.35 -3.94
N ILE A 36 -1.96 26.23 -4.41
CA ILE A 36 -2.16 27.67 -4.32
C ILE A 36 -2.63 28.20 -5.68
N ARG A 37 -3.71 28.98 -5.69
CA ARG A 37 -4.11 29.85 -6.81
C ARG A 37 -4.46 31.22 -6.25
N ASP A 38 -4.04 32.27 -6.95
CA ASP A 38 -4.30 33.66 -6.56
C ASP A 38 -3.96 33.95 -5.09
N PHE A 39 -2.86 33.37 -4.58
CA PHE A 39 -2.40 33.47 -3.19
C PHE A 39 -3.29 32.81 -2.12
N TYR A 40 -4.34 32.08 -2.51
CA TYR A 40 -5.18 31.30 -1.62
C TYR A 40 -5.01 29.79 -1.82
N THR A 41 -5.16 29.03 -0.74
CA THR A 41 -5.14 27.56 -0.81
C THR A 41 -6.48 27.10 -1.38
N THR A 42 -6.44 26.52 -2.58
CA THR A 42 -7.63 26.03 -3.29
C THR A 42 -7.83 24.51 -3.17
N GLY A 43 -6.84 23.80 -2.63
CA GLY A 43 -6.93 22.37 -2.41
C GLY A 43 -5.63 21.78 -1.88
N LYS A 44 -5.57 20.44 -1.82
CA LYS A 44 -4.38 19.70 -1.43
C LYS A 44 -4.22 18.46 -2.31
N ASN A 45 -3.01 18.25 -2.81
CA ASN A 45 -2.60 16.97 -3.38
C ASN A 45 -1.91 16.15 -2.29
N ILE A 46 -2.35 14.92 -2.08
CA ILE A 46 -1.79 14.03 -1.06
C ILE A 46 -1.08 12.87 -1.76
N ARG A 47 0.20 12.68 -1.45
CA ARG A 47 0.99 11.55 -1.93
C ARG A 47 1.31 10.64 -0.75
N ALA A 48 0.76 9.43 -0.76
CA ALA A 48 1.07 8.39 0.22
C ALA A 48 1.80 7.22 -0.46
N ARG A 49 2.90 6.76 0.13
CA ARG A 49 3.59 5.53 -0.27
C ARG A 49 3.32 4.48 0.77
N ILE A 50 2.78 3.35 0.33
CA ILE A 50 2.43 2.22 1.18
C ILE A 50 3.05 0.98 0.54
N GLN A 51 3.62 0.12 1.37
CA GLN A 51 4.30 -1.10 0.96
C GLN A 51 3.80 -2.25 1.84
N ILE A 52 3.78 -3.46 1.28
CA ILE A 52 3.61 -4.68 2.04
C ILE A 52 5.03 -5.16 2.36
N LYS A 53 5.35 -5.36 3.65
CA LYS A 53 6.60 -6.04 3.99
C LYS A 53 6.50 -7.47 3.47
N PRO A 54 7.46 -7.93 2.66
CA PRO A 54 7.49 -9.32 2.27
C PRO A 54 7.83 -10.16 3.51
N GLY A 55 6.80 -10.65 4.21
CA GLY A 55 6.96 -11.80 5.08
C GLY A 55 7.43 -12.98 4.22
N LEU A 56 8.39 -13.75 4.72
CA LEU A 56 8.95 -14.91 4.03
C LEU A 56 7.85 -15.61 3.23
N ILE A 57 8.05 -15.71 1.92
CA ILE A 57 7.30 -16.60 1.04
C ILE A 57 7.20 -17.92 1.82
N SER A 58 6.03 -18.20 2.40
CA SER A 58 5.79 -19.46 3.09
C SER A 58 6.25 -20.53 2.13
N SER A 59 7.27 -21.28 2.53
CA SER A 59 7.95 -22.25 1.66
C SER A 59 6.87 -23.09 1.00
N SER A 60 6.64 -22.87 -0.29
CA SER A 60 5.79 -23.74 -1.09
C SER A 60 6.22 -25.17 -0.76
N PRO A 61 5.29 -26.08 -0.39
CA PRO A 61 5.69 -27.46 -0.21
C PRO A 61 6.33 -27.91 -1.52
N ALA A 62 7.47 -28.58 -1.38
CA ALA A 62 8.29 -29.06 -2.47
C ALA A 62 7.42 -29.61 -3.61
N ARG A 63 7.72 -29.19 -4.84
CA ARG A 63 7.32 -29.92 -6.05
C ARG A 63 7.79 -31.36 -5.85
N LYS A 64 6.88 -32.28 -5.52
CA LYS A 64 7.14 -33.72 -5.63
C LYS A 64 7.35 -34.02 -7.12
N GLN A 65 8.58 -34.37 -7.47
CA GLN A 65 8.88 -35.28 -8.56
C GLN A 65 9.48 -36.53 -7.94
#